data_AF-A0A0D6N7U1-F1
#
_entry.id   AF-A0A0D6N7U1-F1
#
_cell.length_a   1.000
_cell.length_b   1.000
_cell.length_c   1.000
_cell.angle_alpha   90.00
_cell.angle_beta   90.00
_cell.angle_gamma   90.00
#
_symmetry.space_group_name_H-M   'P 1'
#
loop_
_entity.id
_entity.type
_entity.pdbx_description
1 polymer ?
#
loop_
_entity_poly.entity_id
_entity_poly.type
_entity_poly.pdbx_seq_one_letter_code
_entity_poly.pdbx_strand_id
1 'polypeptide(L)'
;MTLVVEPIAILPHCLGSVWTVADPEALAEVCAQILIGRALHAAMILDGVHPAGTPPIVSAALKEKLRLELHPQTNPKIWHRDGLLFEIISWVAAYLTATVNDAISDPHLKATNQGTDCVKVTIDPGTRTLTRATVYEYKCTTNWRQLFSQDVLAAFREYVSGERDNQLAQAAITLLIGLGFTPQERNAAYDELIRTRPLTFQASLTVAPSGFTAKQRLALFEGYDAIAGDIATRGGNIMPLDDVRAWFAVFSARVWSRIEAFDVRR
;
A
#
# COMPACT_ATOMS: atom_id res chain seq x y z
N MET A 1 -13.57 3.10 -12.44
CA MET A 1 -13.28 2.63 -11.07
C MET A 1 -12.21 1.56 -11.17
N THR A 2 -11.03 1.77 -10.58
CA THR A 2 -9.85 0.90 -10.75
C THR A 2 -9.98 -0.40 -9.93
N LEU A 3 -10.32 -0.25 -8.65
CA LEU A 3 -10.38 -1.32 -7.66
C LEU A 3 -11.71 -1.21 -6.88
N VAL A 4 -12.34 -2.35 -6.60
CA VAL A 4 -13.42 -2.47 -5.62
C VAL A 4 -12.82 -2.94 -4.31
N VAL A 5 -13.10 -2.20 -3.23
CA VAL A 5 -12.65 -2.51 -1.86
C VAL A 5 -13.89 -2.84 -1.02
N GLU A 6 -14.18 -4.13 -0.87
CA GLU A 6 -15.39 -4.60 -0.17
C GLU A 6 -15.08 -4.94 1.29
N PRO A 7 -15.71 -4.26 2.27
CA PRO A 7 -15.46 -4.54 3.68
C PRO A 7 -15.84 -5.97 4.07
N ILE A 8 -15.02 -6.59 4.91
CA ILE A 8 -15.28 -7.89 5.52
C ILE A 8 -14.90 -7.90 7.00
N ALA A 9 -15.58 -8.75 7.77
CA ALA A 9 -15.22 -9.07 9.13
C ALA A 9 -14.65 -10.49 9.19
N ILE A 10 -13.48 -10.65 9.81
CA ILE A 10 -12.78 -11.93 9.99
C ILE A 10 -12.67 -12.16 11.50
N LEU A 11 -13.84 -12.27 12.15
CA LEU A 11 -13.94 -12.38 13.59
C LEU A 11 -13.43 -13.75 14.07
N PRO A 12 -12.66 -13.81 15.19
CA PRO A 12 -12.38 -12.71 16.12
C PRO A 12 -11.08 -11.92 15.80
N HIS A 13 -10.42 -12.18 14.68
CA HIS A 13 -9.06 -11.73 14.44
C HIS A 13 -8.95 -10.26 14.00
N CYS A 14 -9.73 -9.84 13.01
CA CYS A 14 -9.62 -8.52 12.41
C CYS A 14 -10.87 -8.08 11.64
N LEU A 15 -10.92 -6.79 11.30
CA LEU A 15 -11.76 -6.25 10.23
C LEU A 15 -10.88 -6.02 9.00
N GLY A 16 -11.45 -5.86 7.81
CA GLY A 16 -10.65 -5.56 6.63
C GLY A 16 -11.47 -5.53 5.36
N SER A 17 -10.87 -5.94 4.26
CA SER A 17 -11.53 -5.89 2.95
C SER A 17 -11.06 -6.97 1.97
N VAL A 18 -11.93 -7.30 1.02
CA VAL A 18 -11.59 -8.08 -0.18
C VAL A 18 -11.45 -7.12 -1.34
N TRP A 19 -10.35 -7.25 -2.09
CA TRP A 19 -10.05 -6.40 -3.21
C TRP A 19 -10.29 -7.14 -4.52
N THR A 20 -11.03 -6.52 -5.41
CA THR A 20 -11.26 -7.01 -6.78
C THR A 20 -10.88 -5.91 -7.76
N VAL A 21 -10.05 -6.23 -8.76
CA VAL A 21 -9.71 -5.28 -9.83
C VAL A 21 -10.89 -5.18 -10.78
N ALA A 22 -11.59 -4.04 -10.74
CA ALA A 22 -12.74 -3.76 -11.60
C ALA A 22 -12.32 -3.39 -13.02
N ASP A 23 -11.24 -2.60 -13.15
CA ASP A 23 -10.72 -2.14 -14.43
C ASP A 23 -9.19 -2.28 -14.44
N PRO A 24 -8.66 -3.38 -15.01
CA PRO A 24 -7.23 -3.61 -15.09
C PRO A 24 -6.49 -2.56 -15.92
N GLU A 25 -7.14 -1.92 -16.88
CA GLU A 25 -6.52 -0.92 -17.76
C GLU A 25 -6.38 0.43 -17.04
N ALA A 26 -7.44 0.86 -16.36
CA ALA A 26 -7.38 2.06 -15.52
C ALA A 26 -6.40 1.88 -14.35
N LEU A 27 -6.36 0.70 -13.72
CA LEU A 27 -5.39 0.41 -12.67
C LEU A 27 -3.95 0.40 -13.23
N ALA A 28 -3.74 -0.10 -14.44
CA ALA A 28 -2.43 -0.08 -15.10
C ALA A 28 -1.95 1.35 -15.38
N GLU A 29 -2.85 2.27 -15.75
CA GLU A 29 -2.52 3.69 -15.92
C GLU A 29 -2.05 4.34 -14.62
N VAL A 30 -2.75 4.09 -13.51
CA VAL A 30 -2.35 4.56 -12.18
C VAL A 30 -0.97 4.02 -11.78
N CYS A 31 -0.75 2.72 -11.94
CA CYS A 31 0.55 2.09 -11.67
C CYS A 31 1.67 2.68 -12.54
N ALA A 32 1.41 2.94 -13.82
CA ALA A 32 2.37 3.53 -14.73
C ALA A 32 2.82 4.93 -14.28
N GLN A 33 1.88 5.77 -13.84
CA GLN A 33 2.18 7.11 -13.33
C GLN A 33 3.02 7.05 -12.05
N ILE A 34 2.69 6.13 -11.15
CA ILE A 34 3.45 5.90 -9.91
C ILE A 34 4.88 5.48 -10.24
N LEU A 35 5.08 4.50 -11.13
CA LEU A 35 6.40 3.98 -11.47
C LEU A 35 7.33 5.01 -12.13
N ILE A 36 6.78 6.04 -12.79
CA ILE A 36 7.57 7.17 -13.32
C ILE A 36 7.73 8.32 -12.32
N GLY A 37 7.33 8.13 -11.06
CA GLY A 37 7.50 9.09 -9.97
C GLY A 37 6.40 10.15 -9.86
N ARG A 38 5.21 9.90 -10.44
CA ARG A 38 4.08 10.86 -10.45
C ARG A 38 2.93 10.40 -9.56
N ALA A 39 3.20 10.08 -8.30
CA ALA A 39 2.19 9.65 -7.32
C ALA A 39 1.04 10.66 -7.17
N LEU A 40 1.32 11.96 -7.14
CA LEU A 40 0.28 13.00 -7.12
C LEU A 40 -0.64 12.94 -8.35
N HIS A 41 -0.09 12.69 -9.54
CA HIS A 41 -0.90 12.57 -10.75
C HIS A 41 -1.76 11.30 -10.72
N ALA A 42 -1.23 10.22 -10.17
CA ALA A 42 -1.98 8.99 -9.95
C ALA A 42 -3.16 9.20 -8.99
N ALA A 43 -2.94 9.96 -7.89
CA ALA A 43 -4.01 10.38 -6.97
C ALA A 43 -5.09 11.19 -7.70
N MET A 44 -4.72 12.17 -8.52
CA MET A 44 -5.68 12.96 -9.32
C MET A 44 -6.54 12.07 -10.24
N ILE A 45 -5.94 11.06 -10.90
CA ILE A 45 -6.70 10.10 -11.72
C ILE A 45 -7.71 9.32 -10.89
N LEU A 46 -7.32 8.90 -9.67
CA LEU A 46 -8.22 8.20 -8.76
C LEU A 46 -9.40 9.09 -8.30
N ASP A 47 -9.17 10.40 -8.17
CA ASP A 47 -10.21 11.41 -7.92
C ASP A 47 -11.10 11.72 -9.15
N GLY A 48 -10.85 11.06 -10.29
CA GLY A 48 -11.55 11.30 -11.55
C GLY A 48 -11.09 12.56 -12.28
N VAL A 49 -9.99 13.17 -11.84
CA VAL A 49 -9.36 14.31 -12.51
C VAL A 49 -8.31 13.79 -13.47
N HIS A 50 -8.50 14.06 -14.76
CA HIS A 50 -7.48 13.82 -15.79
C HIS A 50 -6.83 15.16 -16.16
N PRO A 51 -5.64 15.47 -15.63
CA PRO A 51 -4.98 16.74 -15.92
C PRO A 51 -4.72 16.86 -17.42
N ALA A 52 -5.27 17.89 -18.05
CA ALA A 52 -5.03 18.17 -19.46
C ALA A 52 -3.54 18.46 -19.70
N GLY A 53 -2.96 17.89 -20.75
CA GLY A 53 -1.57 18.14 -21.11
C GLY A 53 -0.98 17.08 -22.05
N THR A 54 0.23 17.36 -22.53
CA THR A 54 1.05 16.42 -23.31
C THR A 54 1.37 15.18 -22.46
N PRO A 55 1.49 13.98 -23.07
CA PRO A 55 1.98 12.80 -22.37
C PRO A 55 3.24 13.11 -21.54
N PRO A 56 3.43 12.46 -20.38
CA PRO A 56 4.61 12.71 -19.58
C PRO A 56 5.88 12.39 -20.37
N ILE A 57 6.90 13.23 -20.22
CA ILE A 57 8.20 12.99 -20.83
C ILE A 57 9.03 12.13 -19.87
N VAL A 58 9.42 10.94 -20.32
CA VAL A 58 10.24 9.99 -19.58
C VAL A 58 11.61 9.88 -20.24
N SER A 59 12.70 9.80 -19.46
CA SER A 59 14.02 9.57 -20.03
C SER A 59 14.12 8.15 -20.61
N ALA A 60 14.88 7.98 -21.70
CA ALA A 60 15.12 6.65 -22.29
C ALA A 60 15.73 5.68 -21.25
N ALA A 61 16.62 6.17 -20.39
CA ALA A 61 17.23 5.38 -19.32
C ALA A 61 16.20 4.87 -18.30
N LEU A 62 15.24 5.71 -17.89
CA LEU A 62 14.18 5.29 -16.97
C LEU A 62 13.23 4.31 -17.65
N LYS A 63 12.84 4.53 -18.91
CA LYS A 63 12.02 3.58 -19.65
C LYS A 63 12.69 2.21 -19.76
N GLU A 64 13.97 2.16 -20.10
CA GLU A 64 14.69 0.89 -20.20
C GLU A 64 14.77 0.17 -18.84
N LYS A 65 15.05 0.92 -17.76
CA LYS A 65 15.02 0.38 -16.40
C LYS A 65 13.66 -0.25 -16.07
N LEU A 66 12.57 0.49 -16.30
CA LEU A 66 11.20 0.03 -16.02
C LEU A 66 10.81 -1.16 -16.91
N ARG A 67 11.27 -1.20 -18.16
CA ARG A 67 11.07 -2.35 -19.07
C ARG A 67 11.64 -3.63 -18.46
N LEU A 68 12.88 -3.56 -17.95
CA LEU A 68 13.58 -4.69 -17.35
C LEU A 68 12.96 -5.13 -16.02
N GLU A 69 12.45 -4.18 -15.23
CA GLU A 69 11.77 -4.45 -13.96
C GLU A 69 10.36 -5.04 -14.17
N LEU A 70 9.63 -4.65 -15.21
CA LEU A 70 8.29 -5.18 -15.55
C LEU A 70 8.34 -6.47 -16.37
N HIS A 71 9.45 -6.76 -17.05
CA HIS A 71 9.69 -7.99 -17.81
C HIS A 71 10.95 -8.75 -17.35
N PRO A 72 11.04 -9.11 -16.07
CA PRO A 72 12.18 -9.83 -15.54
C PRO A 72 12.25 -11.25 -16.10
N GLN A 73 13.48 -11.76 -16.27
CA GLN A 73 13.73 -13.09 -16.83
C GLN A 73 14.14 -14.13 -15.78
N THR A 74 14.39 -13.72 -14.53
CA THR A 74 14.81 -14.63 -13.46
C THR A 74 13.76 -14.71 -12.36
N ASN A 75 13.63 -15.89 -11.74
CA ASN A 75 12.62 -16.13 -10.71
C ASN A 75 12.67 -15.08 -9.57
N PRO A 76 13.82 -14.75 -8.94
CA PRO A 76 13.84 -13.73 -7.88
C PRO A 76 13.35 -12.35 -8.35
N LYS A 77 13.67 -11.95 -9.59
CA LYS A 77 13.21 -10.67 -10.14
C LYS A 77 11.72 -10.68 -10.48
N ILE A 78 11.16 -11.83 -10.84
CA ILE A 78 9.71 -12.01 -11.00
C ILE A 78 8.99 -11.76 -9.67
N TRP A 79 9.51 -12.30 -8.56
CA TRP A 79 8.96 -12.02 -7.23
C TRP A 79 9.02 -10.53 -6.87
N HIS A 80 10.13 -9.86 -7.16
CA HIS A 80 10.28 -8.42 -6.94
C HIS A 80 9.29 -7.58 -7.75
N ARG A 81 9.07 -7.92 -9.03
CA ARG A 81 8.06 -7.25 -9.87
C ARG A 81 6.67 -7.36 -9.26
N ASP A 82 6.29 -8.58 -8.87
CA ASP A 82 4.95 -8.86 -8.36
C ASP A 82 4.72 -8.21 -6.99
N GLY A 83 5.76 -8.19 -6.15
CA GLY A 83 5.78 -7.44 -4.89
C GLY A 83 5.56 -5.95 -5.11
N LEU A 84 6.39 -5.31 -5.95
CA LEU A 84 6.30 -3.89 -6.26
C LEU A 84 4.91 -3.49 -6.80
N LEU A 85 4.38 -4.27 -7.76
CA LEU A 85 3.05 -3.98 -8.30
C LEU A 85 1.95 -4.15 -7.25
N PHE A 86 2.07 -5.14 -6.36
CA PHE A 86 1.10 -5.32 -5.28
C PHE A 86 1.18 -4.22 -4.21
N GLU A 87 2.37 -3.73 -3.88
CA GLU A 87 2.55 -2.56 -3.01
C GLU A 87 1.82 -1.34 -3.57
N ILE A 88 1.95 -1.10 -4.89
CA ILE A 88 1.25 -0.01 -5.57
C ILE A 88 -0.27 -0.22 -5.53
N ILE A 89 -0.76 -1.42 -5.81
CA ILE A 89 -2.21 -1.74 -5.71
C ILE A 89 -2.72 -1.53 -4.27
N SER A 90 -1.91 -1.90 -3.28
CA SER A 90 -2.25 -1.71 -1.87
C SER A 90 -2.34 -0.23 -1.48
N TRP A 91 -1.44 0.60 -2.03
CA TRP A 91 -1.53 2.05 -1.91
C TRP A 91 -2.81 2.60 -2.55
N VAL A 92 -3.20 2.10 -3.74
CA VAL A 92 -4.47 2.47 -4.39
C VAL A 92 -5.67 2.13 -3.49
N ALA A 93 -5.68 0.94 -2.88
CA ALA A 93 -6.74 0.55 -1.94
C ALA A 93 -6.79 1.47 -0.70
N ALA A 94 -5.63 1.81 -0.14
CA ALA A 94 -5.53 2.73 0.98
C ALA A 94 -6.02 4.14 0.60
N TYR A 95 -5.70 4.62 -0.60
CA TYR A 95 -6.13 5.92 -1.12
C TYR A 95 -7.65 5.96 -1.34
N LEU A 96 -8.23 4.94 -1.98
CA LEU A 96 -9.68 4.88 -2.24
C LEU A 96 -10.55 4.81 -0.97
N THR A 97 -9.96 4.41 0.15
CA THR A 97 -10.63 4.35 1.47
C THR A 97 -10.21 5.49 2.40
N ALA A 98 -9.36 6.40 1.91
CA ALA A 98 -8.93 7.57 2.66
C ALA A 98 -10.06 8.59 2.76
N THR A 99 -10.03 9.38 3.82
CA THR A 99 -10.89 10.55 3.99
C THR A 99 -10.07 11.83 3.83
N VAL A 100 -10.73 12.99 3.77
CA VAL A 100 -10.06 14.30 3.75
C VAL A 100 -9.18 14.56 4.98
N ASN A 101 -9.40 13.81 6.06
CA ASN A 101 -8.63 13.91 7.31
C ASN A 101 -7.47 12.90 7.36
N ASP A 102 -7.24 12.16 6.27
CA ASP A 102 -6.14 11.23 6.15
C ASP A 102 -5.03 11.80 5.25
N ALA A 103 -3.78 11.47 5.57
CA ALA A 103 -2.65 11.60 4.65
C ALA A 103 -1.88 10.28 4.59
N ILE A 104 -1.50 9.86 3.39
CA ILE A 104 -0.86 8.56 3.12
C ILE A 104 0.51 8.80 2.49
N SER A 105 1.52 8.03 2.93
CA SER A 105 2.85 8.08 2.31
C SER A 105 2.81 7.66 0.85
N ASP A 106 3.66 8.26 0.03
CA ASP A 106 3.83 7.83 -1.35
C ASP A 106 4.29 6.35 -1.41
N PRO A 107 3.87 5.61 -2.44
CA PRO A 107 4.27 4.22 -2.62
C PRO A 107 5.78 4.12 -2.93
N HIS A 108 6.39 3.00 -2.55
CA HIS A 108 7.77 2.72 -2.90
C HIS A 108 7.95 2.54 -4.41
N LEU A 109 9.09 3.02 -4.92
CA LEU A 109 9.47 2.91 -6.33
C LEU A 109 10.53 1.82 -6.58
N LYS A 110 10.87 1.04 -5.56
CA LYS A 110 11.89 -0.03 -5.61
C LYS A 110 11.45 -1.21 -4.75
N ALA A 111 11.58 -2.41 -5.30
CA ALA A 111 11.13 -3.66 -4.69
C ALA A 111 11.94 -4.17 -3.49
N THR A 112 13.03 -3.50 -3.07
CA THR A 112 14.03 -4.08 -2.14
C THR A 112 14.42 -3.18 -0.99
N ASN A 113 13.62 -2.17 -0.64
CA ASN A 113 13.93 -1.39 0.56
C ASN A 113 13.36 -2.13 1.77
N GLN A 114 14.24 -2.61 2.65
CA GLN A 114 13.85 -2.92 4.02
C GLN A 114 13.39 -1.60 4.66
N GLY A 115 12.12 -1.52 5.03
CA GLY A 115 11.53 -0.29 5.54
C GLY A 115 10.03 -0.45 5.80
N THR A 116 9.39 0.66 6.18
CA THR A 116 7.94 0.73 6.38
C THR A 116 7.24 0.74 5.03
N ASP A 117 6.41 -0.25 4.68
CA ASP A 117 5.76 -0.31 3.36
C ASP A 117 4.90 0.92 3.06
N CYS A 118 4.04 1.31 4.01
CA CYS A 118 3.24 2.53 3.92
C CYS A 118 2.78 2.97 5.31
N VAL A 119 2.64 4.28 5.49
CA VAL A 119 2.02 4.90 6.67
C VAL A 119 0.86 5.78 6.25
N LYS A 120 -0.24 5.72 6.99
CA LYS A 120 -1.33 6.70 6.93
C LYS A 120 -1.50 7.37 8.28
N VAL A 121 -1.62 8.69 8.31
CA VAL A 121 -2.04 9.43 9.50
C VAL A 121 -3.50 9.86 9.35
N THR A 122 -4.27 9.76 10.43
CA THR A 122 -5.60 10.36 10.55
C THR A 122 -5.52 11.48 11.58
N ILE A 123 -6.15 12.61 11.29
CA ILE A 123 -6.24 13.75 12.20
C ILE A 123 -7.67 14.01 12.67
N ASP A 124 -7.81 14.70 13.80
CA ASP A 124 -9.01 15.45 14.13
C ASP A 124 -8.90 16.84 13.49
N PRO A 125 -9.80 17.22 12.56
CA PRO A 125 -9.71 18.52 11.88
C PRO A 125 -10.05 19.71 12.80
N GLY A 126 -10.82 19.51 13.87
CA GLY A 126 -11.23 20.55 14.80
C GLY A 126 -10.14 20.88 15.81
N THR A 127 -9.50 19.86 16.40
CA THR A 127 -8.41 20.05 17.37
C THR A 127 -7.03 20.08 16.73
N ARG A 128 -6.91 19.70 15.45
CA ARG A 128 -5.65 19.57 14.71
C ARG A 128 -4.64 18.66 15.43
N THR A 129 -5.14 17.53 15.93
CA THR A 129 -4.33 16.51 16.61
C THR A 129 -4.27 15.23 15.80
N LEU A 130 -3.14 14.54 15.85
CA LEU A 130 -3.00 13.18 15.34
C LEU A 130 -3.88 12.24 16.17
N THR A 131 -4.85 11.57 15.54
CA THR A 131 -5.73 10.61 16.22
C THR A 131 -5.35 9.17 15.96
N ARG A 132 -4.63 8.91 14.86
CA ARG A 132 -4.21 7.56 14.49
C ARG A 132 -3.01 7.58 13.56
N ALA A 133 -2.08 6.64 13.78
CA ALA A 133 -1.08 6.24 12.80
C ALA A 133 -1.36 4.79 12.36
N THR A 134 -1.60 4.60 11.08
CA THR A 134 -1.84 3.29 10.46
C THR A 134 -0.56 2.83 9.77
N VAL A 135 -0.03 1.69 10.18
CA VAL A 135 1.10 1.04 9.53
C VAL A 135 0.59 -0.08 8.64
N TYR A 136 1.03 -0.09 7.39
CA TYR A 136 0.69 -1.14 6.45
C TYR A 136 1.87 -2.09 6.25
N GLU A 137 1.55 -3.36 6.04
CA GLU A 137 2.49 -4.39 5.59
C GLU A 137 1.85 -5.17 4.44
N TYR A 138 2.60 -5.30 3.35
CA TYR A 138 2.12 -5.89 2.10
C TYR A 138 2.90 -7.16 1.79
N LYS A 139 2.19 -8.22 1.38
CA LYS A 139 2.83 -9.48 0.94
C LYS A 139 2.16 -10.02 -0.32
N CYS A 140 2.88 -9.97 -1.43
CA CYS A 140 2.51 -10.63 -2.69
C CYS A 140 3.04 -12.06 -2.69
N THR A 141 2.21 -13.03 -2.31
CA THR A 141 2.64 -14.38 -1.97
C THR A 141 1.64 -15.47 -2.34
N THR A 142 2.14 -16.69 -2.47
CA THR A 142 1.35 -17.93 -2.47
C THR A 142 1.40 -18.65 -1.10
N ASN A 143 2.26 -18.20 -0.19
CA ASN A 143 2.49 -18.75 1.15
C ASN A 143 2.00 -17.78 2.24
N TRP A 144 0.72 -17.41 2.12
CA TRP A 144 0.11 -16.33 2.90
C TRP A 144 0.16 -16.55 4.42
N ARG A 145 -0.02 -17.79 4.90
CA ARG A 145 -0.06 -18.08 6.34
C ARG A 145 1.29 -17.86 7.00
N GLN A 146 2.34 -18.37 6.38
CA GLN A 146 3.68 -18.27 6.90
C GLN A 146 4.11 -16.81 6.96
N LEU A 147 4.01 -16.08 5.84
CA LEU A 147 4.44 -14.68 5.77
C LEU A 147 3.62 -13.76 6.69
N PHE A 148 2.32 -14.01 6.85
CA PHE A 148 1.54 -13.28 7.83
C PHE A 148 2.10 -13.47 9.24
N SER A 149 2.27 -14.71 9.69
CA SER A 149 2.69 -14.98 11.08
C SER A 149 4.15 -14.68 11.39
N GLN A 150 5.05 -14.87 10.44
CA GLN A 150 6.50 -14.75 10.64
C GLN A 150 6.99 -13.36 10.30
N ASP A 151 6.47 -12.74 9.24
CA ASP A 151 7.01 -11.47 8.74
C ASP A 151 6.12 -10.31 9.17
N VAL A 152 4.83 -10.35 8.80
CA VAL A 152 3.89 -9.24 9.07
C VAL A 152 3.72 -9.01 10.57
N LEU A 153 3.43 -10.06 11.35
CA LEU A 153 3.30 -9.93 12.80
C LEU A 153 4.62 -9.55 13.49
N ALA A 154 5.76 -9.97 12.95
CA ALA A 154 7.06 -9.55 13.49
C ALA A 154 7.27 -8.04 13.25
N ALA A 155 7.05 -7.56 12.03
CA ALA A 155 7.16 -6.14 11.70
C ALA A 155 6.23 -5.29 12.57
N PHE A 156 4.96 -5.69 12.74
CA PHE A 156 4.04 -4.97 13.63
C PHE A 156 4.51 -4.95 15.08
N ARG A 157 5.12 -6.03 15.59
CA ARG A 157 5.70 -6.03 16.95
C ARG A 157 6.85 -5.04 17.10
N GLU A 158 7.68 -4.83 16.07
CA GLU A 158 8.74 -3.81 16.09
C GLU A 158 8.18 -2.39 16.18
N TYR A 159 7.01 -2.12 15.56
CA TYR A 159 6.28 -0.86 15.78
C TYR A 159 5.57 -0.79 17.11
N VAL A 160 5.19 -1.91 17.74
CA VAL A 160 4.60 -1.88 19.09
C VAL A 160 5.67 -1.65 20.15
N SER A 161 6.85 -2.28 20.00
CA SER A 161 7.97 -2.17 20.95
C SER A 161 8.71 -0.84 20.87
N GLY A 162 8.58 -0.12 19.74
CA GLY A 162 9.25 1.15 19.49
C GLY A 162 10.59 1.03 18.77
N GLU A 163 11.01 -0.18 18.38
CA GLU A 163 12.23 -0.41 17.60
C GLU A 163 12.24 0.36 16.26
N ARG A 164 11.05 0.65 15.71
CA ARG A 164 10.87 1.44 14.49
C ARG A 164 10.34 2.86 14.72
N ASP A 165 10.42 3.40 15.93
CA ASP A 165 9.86 4.73 16.25
C ASP A 165 10.47 5.85 15.39
N ASN A 166 11.75 5.76 15.05
CA ASN A 166 12.39 6.73 14.15
C ASN A 166 11.76 6.73 12.74
N GLN A 167 11.51 5.54 12.17
CA GLN A 167 10.89 5.39 10.85
C GLN A 167 9.42 5.85 10.89
N LEU A 168 8.68 5.41 11.90
CA LEU A 168 7.28 5.76 12.08
C LEU A 168 7.10 7.27 12.27
N ALA A 169 7.88 7.88 13.15
CA ALA A 169 7.83 9.32 13.40
C ALA A 169 8.21 10.11 12.15
N GLN A 170 9.29 9.73 11.45
CA GLN A 170 9.68 10.42 10.23
C GLN A 170 8.56 10.40 9.18
N ALA A 171 7.96 9.24 8.94
CA ALA A 171 6.87 9.10 7.98
C ALA A 171 5.62 9.89 8.42
N ALA A 172 5.14 9.68 9.65
CA ALA A 172 3.94 10.30 10.17
C ALA A 172 4.04 11.84 10.20
N ILE A 173 5.15 12.38 10.71
CA ILE A 173 5.33 13.84 10.85
C ILE A 173 5.53 14.52 9.50
N THR A 174 6.12 13.83 8.52
CA THR A 174 6.22 14.34 7.14
C THR A 174 4.83 14.47 6.50
N LEU A 175 3.95 13.50 6.73
CA LEU A 175 2.58 13.52 6.17
C LEU A 175 1.74 14.69 6.67
N LEU A 176 1.95 15.11 7.91
CA LEU A 176 1.23 16.26 8.49
C LEU A 176 1.55 17.58 7.75
N ILE A 177 2.65 17.67 7.00
CA ILE A 177 2.94 18.83 6.14
C ILE A 177 1.86 18.96 5.05
N GLY A 178 1.47 17.86 4.43
CA GLY A 178 0.42 17.83 3.39
C GLY A 178 -0.96 18.23 3.92
N LEU A 179 -1.19 18.06 5.22
CA LEU A 179 -2.40 18.49 5.93
C LEU A 179 -2.27 19.92 6.51
N GLY A 180 -1.19 20.64 6.17
CA GLY A 180 -0.97 22.02 6.57
C GLY A 180 -0.66 22.21 8.06
N PHE A 181 -0.07 21.22 8.74
CA PHE A 181 0.32 21.37 10.14
C PHE A 181 1.53 22.29 10.30
N THR A 182 1.45 23.19 11.29
CA THR A 182 2.56 24.06 11.69
C THR A 182 3.71 23.24 12.31
N PRO A 183 4.93 23.80 12.41
CA PRO A 183 6.02 23.14 13.11
C PRO A 183 5.69 22.76 14.57
N GLN A 184 4.96 23.63 15.29
CA GLN A 184 4.58 23.39 16.68
C GLN A 184 3.56 22.25 16.81
N GLU A 185 2.54 22.23 15.95
CA GLU A 185 1.55 21.14 15.91
C GLU A 185 2.21 19.80 15.55
N ARG A 186 3.20 19.80 14.64
CA ARG A 186 3.97 18.62 14.29
C ARG A 186 4.83 18.10 15.44
N ASN A 187 5.46 18.99 16.21
CA ASN A 187 6.19 18.58 17.42
C ASN A 187 5.24 18.00 18.47
N ALA A 188 4.07 18.60 18.68
CA ALA A 188 3.06 18.05 19.58
C ALA A 188 2.54 16.67 19.09
N ALA A 189 2.35 16.50 17.78
CA ALA A 189 1.97 15.21 17.19
C ALA A 189 3.05 14.14 17.33
N TYR A 190 4.34 14.51 17.30
CA TYR A 190 5.43 13.59 17.61
C TYR A 190 5.33 13.09 19.05
N ASP A 191 5.18 14.01 20.00
CA ASP A 191 5.05 13.69 21.42
C ASP A 191 3.83 12.78 21.67
N GLU A 192 2.70 13.06 21.02
CA GLU A 192 1.50 12.24 21.08
C GLU A 192 1.73 10.84 20.52
N LEU A 193 2.29 10.74 19.30
CA LEU A 193 2.57 9.47 18.62
C LEU A 193 3.42 8.53 19.49
N ILE A 194 4.47 9.06 20.12
CA ILE A 194 5.39 8.27 20.94
C ILE A 194 4.77 7.94 22.31
N ARG A 195 4.03 8.87 22.92
CA ARG A 195 3.48 8.71 24.27
C ARG A 195 2.26 7.80 24.30
N THR A 196 1.29 8.03 23.41
CA THR A 196 -0.02 7.36 23.46
C THR A 196 -0.12 6.20 22.48
N ARG A 197 0.80 6.14 21.49
CA ARG A 197 0.89 5.09 20.47
C ARG A 197 -0.48 4.75 19.87
N PRO A 198 -1.15 5.72 19.19
CA PRO A 198 -2.46 5.50 18.58
C PRO A 198 -2.33 4.68 17.29
N LEU A 199 -1.77 3.47 17.40
CA LEU A 199 -1.36 2.63 16.30
C LEU A 199 -2.51 1.76 15.82
N THR A 200 -2.60 1.64 14.51
CA THR A 200 -3.42 0.64 13.84
C THR A 200 -2.58 -0.04 12.77
N PHE A 201 -2.92 -1.27 12.44
CA PHE A 201 -2.12 -2.11 11.58
C PHE A 201 -2.97 -2.68 10.46
N GLN A 202 -2.44 -2.70 9.24
CA GLN A 202 -3.14 -3.16 8.04
C GLN A 202 -2.26 -4.16 7.29
N ALA A 203 -2.54 -5.44 7.45
CA ALA A 203 -1.91 -6.52 6.70
C ALA A 203 -2.68 -6.72 5.39
N SER A 204 -2.01 -6.57 4.24
CA SER A 204 -2.62 -6.82 2.93
C SER A 204 -1.86 -7.90 2.19
N LEU A 205 -2.57 -8.93 1.74
CA LEU A 205 -1.95 -10.10 1.11
C LEU A 205 -2.67 -10.49 -0.18
N THR A 206 -1.91 -10.89 -1.19
CA THR A 206 -2.50 -11.72 -2.26
C THR A 206 -2.78 -13.11 -1.69
N VAL A 207 -3.87 -13.72 -2.12
CA VAL A 207 -4.23 -15.08 -1.71
C VAL A 207 -4.73 -15.87 -2.91
N ALA A 208 -4.63 -17.20 -2.83
CA ALA A 208 -5.15 -18.10 -3.85
C ALA A 208 -5.92 -19.25 -3.21
N PRO A 209 -6.98 -19.77 -3.85
CA PRO A 209 -7.51 -19.35 -5.16
C PRO A 209 -8.37 -18.07 -5.10
N SER A 210 -8.91 -17.61 -6.22
CA SER A 210 -9.87 -16.47 -6.26
C SER A 210 -11.11 -16.71 -5.40
N GLY A 211 -11.53 -17.98 -5.26
CA GLY A 211 -12.58 -18.44 -4.34
C GLY A 211 -12.16 -18.55 -2.87
N PHE A 212 -11.27 -17.67 -2.37
CA PHE A 212 -10.69 -17.77 -1.03
C PHE A 212 -11.78 -17.70 0.07
N THR A 213 -12.00 -18.83 0.74
CA THR A 213 -13.17 -19.05 1.59
C THR A 213 -13.07 -18.32 2.94
N ALA A 214 -14.21 -18.15 3.62
CA ALA A 214 -14.24 -17.61 4.98
C ALA A 214 -13.36 -18.42 5.95
N LYS A 215 -13.34 -19.75 5.84
CA LYS A 215 -12.48 -20.61 6.67
C LYS A 215 -11.00 -20.34 6.42
N GLN A 216 -10.59 -20.14 5.17
CA GLN A 216 -9.21 -19.81 4.83
C GLN A 216 -8.82 -18.41 5.30
N ARG A 217 -9.75 -17.43 5.23
CA ARG A 217 -9.54 -16.09 5.80
C ARG A 217 -9.31 -16.13 7.30
N LEU A 218 -10.12 -16.92 8.03
CA LEU A 218 -9.91 -17.13 9.47
C LEU A 218 -8.52 -17.72 9.75
N ALA A 219 -8.15 -18.77 9.02
CA ALA A 219 -6.84 -19.40 9.18
C ALA A 219 -5.68 -18.45 8.84
N LEU A 220 -5.82 -17.58 7.84
CA LEU A 220 -4.82 -16.58 7.45
C LEU A 220 -4.46 -15.64 8.60
N PHE A 221 -5.47 -15.05 9.23
CA PHE A 221 -5.27 -14.02 10.26
C PHE A 221 -5.23 -14.57 11.70
N GLU A 222 -5.14 -15.89 11.86
CA GLU A 222 -4.91 -16.49 13.16
C GLU A 222 -3.63 -15.95 13.81
N GLY A 223 -3.72 -15.56 15.09
CA GLY A 223 -2.62 -14.97 15.85
C GLY A 223 -2.49 -13.45 15.72
N TYR A 224 -3.37 -12.77 14.96
CA TYR A 224 -3.36 -11.30 14.89
C TYR A 224 -3.66 -10.65 16.25
N ASP A 225 -4.30 -11.39 17.16
CA ASP A 225 -4.54 -10.98 18.54
C ASP A 225 -3.29 -10.81 19.39
N ALA A 226 -2.13 -11.32 18.93
CA ALA A 226 -0.84 -11.01 19.52
C ALA A 226 -0.45 -9.51 19.42
N ILE A 227 -1.09 -8.74 18.53
CA ILE A 227 -0.96 -7.29 18.48
C ILE A 227 -2.06 -6.69 19.36
N ALA A 228 -1.69 -6.20 20.54
CA ALA A 228 -2.63 -5.67 21.53
C ALA A 228 -3.49 -4.51 20.96
N GLY A 229 -4.72 -4.40 21.48
CA GLY A 229 -5.70 -3.39 21.05
C GLY A 229 -7.03 -4.00 20.63
N ASP A 230 -7.97 -3.12 20.27
CA ASP A 230 -9.30 -3.53 19.80
C ASP A 230 -9.22 -4.16 18.42
N ILE A 231 -10.18 -5.02 18.09
CA ILE A 231 -10.26 -5.62 16.74
C ILE A 231 -10.31 -4.57 15.62
N ALA A 232 -10.83 -3.37 15.91
CA ALA A 232 -10.89 -2.25 14.97
C ALA A 232 -9.50 -1.67 14.63
N THR A 233 -8.46 -1.96 15.41
CA THR A 233 -7.08 -1.54 15.12
C THR A 233 -6.32 -2.55 14.28
N ARG A 234 -6.91 -3.72 14.00
CA ARG A 234 -6.34 -4.82 13.22
C ARG A 234 -7.06 -4.96 11.89
N GLY A 235 -6.33 -4.68 10.82
CA GLY A 235 -6.79 -4.67 9.45
C GLY A 235 -6.27 -5.87 8.66
N GLY A 236 -7.16 -6.71 8.13
CA GLY A 236 -6.82 -7.87 7.31
C GLY A 236 -7.41 -7.77 5.91
N ASN A 237 -6.61 -7.34 4.94
CA ASN A 237 -7.03 -7.19 3.55
C ASN A 237 -6.50 -8.32 2.68
N ILE A 238 -7.31 -8.75 1.71
CA ILE A 238 -6.92 -9.78 0.76
C ILE A 238 -7.24 -9.39 -0.68
N MET A 239 -6.38 -9.83 -1.60
CA MET A 239 -6.64 -9.82 -3.04
C MET A 239 -6.61 -11.26 -3.56
N PRO A 240 -7.78 -11.93 -3.67
CA PRO A 240 -7.86 -13.30 -4.17
C PRO A 240 -7.57 -13.39 -5.67
N LEU A 241 -6.69 -14.30 -6.06
CA LEU A 241 -6.27 -14.56 -7.43
C LEU A 241 -6.16 -16.09 -7.65
N ASP A 242 -6.49 -16.58 -8.85
CA ASP A 242 -6.33 -18.00 -9.16
C ASP A 242 -4.85 -18.41 -9.26
N ASP A 243 -4.09 -17.61 -10.00
CA ASP A 243 -2.65 -17.73 -10.11
C ASP A 243 -2.03 -16.34 -9.96
N VAL A 244 -1.42 -16.11 -8.79
CA VAL A 244 -0.77 -14.83 -8.47
C VAL A 244 0.31 -14.50 -9.51
N ARG A 245 1.14 -15.47 -9.92
CA ARG A 245 2.27 -15.20 -10.82
C ARG A 245 1.80 -14.89 -12.24
N ALA A 246 0.87 -15.69 -12.76
CA ALA A 246 0.31 -15.46 -14.08
C ALA A 246 -0.43 -14.11 -14.12
N TRP A 247 -1.18 -13.78 -13.06
CA TRP A 247 -1.92 -12.52 -12.98
C TRP A 247 -0.97 -11.31 -13.06
N PHE A 248 0.08 -11.27 -12.24
CA PHE A 248 1.02 -10.14 -12.26
C PHE A 248 1.87 -10.10 -13.53
N ALA A 249 2.15 -11.22 -14.19
CA ALA A 249 2.81 -11.21 -15.50
C ALA A 249 1.95 -10.55 -16.59
N VAL A 250 0.64 -10.82 -16.60
CA VAL A 250 -0.29 -10.15 -17.53
C VAL A 250 -0.46 -8.68 -17.16
N PHE A 251 -0.60 -8.38 -15.86
CA PHE A 251 -0.79 -7.01 -15.39
C PHE A 251 0.44 -6.14 -15.65
N SER A 252 1.66 -6.65 -15.45
CA SER A 252 2.88 -5.89 -15.72
C SER A 252 3.04 -5.51 -17.19
N ALA A 253 2.58 -6.36 -18.11
CA ALA A 253 2.56 -6.05 -19.53
C ALA A 253 1.61 -4.88 -19.87
N ARG A 254 0.43 -4.82 -19.20
CA ARG A 254 -0.50 -3.68 -19.33
C ARG A 254 0.13 -2.39 -18.82
N VAL A 255 0.75 -2.44 -17.64
CA VAL A 255 1.47 -1.29 -17.05
C VAL A 255 2.58 -0.80 -18.00
N TRP A 256 3.36 -1.73 -18.57
CA TRP A 256 4.39 -1.37 -19.54
C TRP A 256 3.81 -0.71 -20.79
N SER A 257 2.71 -1.23 -21.35
CA SER A 257 2.07 -0.64 -22.53
C SER A 257 1.70 0.84 -22.30
N ARG A 258 1.27 1.19 -21.08
CA ARG A 258 1.02 2.59 -20.68
C ARG A 258 2.31 3.42 -20.66
N ILE A 259 3.38 2.90 -20.05
CA ILE A 259 4.69 3.58 -19.96
C ILE A 259 5.34 3.74 -21.35
N GLU A 260 5.21 2.72 -22.20
CA GLU A 260 5.76 2.71 -23.55
C GLU A 260 5.19 3.85 -24.39
N ALA A 261 3.88 4.11 -24.26
CA ALA A 261 3.16 5.17 -24.96
C ALA A 261 3.51 6.60 -24.51
N PHE A 262 4.22 6.78 -23.38
CA PHE A 262 4.65 8.12 -22.93
C PHE A 262 5.71 8.72 -23.86
N ASP A 263 5.88 10.04 -23.88
CA ASP A 263 6.90 10.66 -24.71
C ASP A 263 8.31 10.41 -24.15
N VAL A 264 9.31 10.32 -25.04
CA VAL A 264 10.72 10.18 -24.63
C VAL A 264 11.42 11.52 -24.77
N ARG A 265 12.17 11.94 -23.74
CA ARG A 265 13.05 13.10 -23.83
C ARG A 265 14.05 12.87 -24.97
N ARG A 266 13.94 13.66 -26.03
CA ARG A 266 14.96 13.73 -27.10
C ARG A 266 16.24 14.37 -26.58
#